data_AF-A0A0G4M9W0-F1
#
_entry.id   AF-A0A0G4M9W0-F1
#
_cell.length_a   1.000
_cell.length_b   1.000
_cell.length_c   1.000
_cell.angle_alpha   90.00
_cell.angle_beta   90.00
_cell.angle_gamma   90.00
#
_symmetry.space_group_name_H-M   'P 1'
#
loop_
_entity.id
_entity.type
_entity.pdbx_description
1 polymer ?
#
loop_
_entity_poly.entity_id
_entity_poly.type
_entity_poly.pdbx_seq_one_letter_code
_entity_poly.pdbx_strand_id
1 'polypeptide(L)'
;TDLTAPQCNWETEDNAPKINTTALKGPTSGNASSASSIRSVKADKNASTNSLSLTVPKHSLATPDGRPVRISYLTEQTSHHPPVSAYAVICPDRGLSARGFDQISAKFTGTSVRVLPGEHNLGIFIDIEKRGNETYQLTHPAASLGGILRGTLSVSVSEMAYITCPKTKLKTILHYIEAGWLGRSTNRVEGIIFRYDPENDNKTTIKDVPEADIVARLGGPWREKIEFTLGPKP
;
A
#
# COMPACT_ATOMS: atom_id res chain seq x y z
N THR A 1 -1.62 34.11 21.06
CA THR A 1 -0.66 33.71 20.03
C THR A 1 -1.47 33.20 18.87
N ASP A 2 -1.41 33.88 17.72
CA ASP A 2 -2.04 33.42 16.48
C ASP A 2 -1.26 32.18 16.01
N LEU A 3 -1.65 31.01 16.51
CA LEU A 3 -1.09 29.72 16.10
C LEU A 3 -1.87 29.25 14.88
N THR A 4 -1.62 29.87 13.73
CA THR A 4 -1.95 29.22 12.47
C THR A 4 -0.99 28.05 12.32
N ALA A 5 -1.48 26.84 12.57
CA ALA A 5 -0.69 25.64 12.33
C ALA A 5 -0.11 25.66 10.90
N PRO A 6 1.17 25.28 10.71
CA PRO A 6 1.81 25.29 9.40
C PRO A 6 0.94 24.60 8.34
N GLN A 7 0.47 25.38 7.37
CA GLN A 7 -0.32 24.91 6.26
C GLN A 7 0.47 25.04 4.97
N CYS A 8 0.66 23.92 4.29
CA CYS A 8 1.21 23.88 2.94
C CYS A 8 0.09 23.55 1.95
N ASN A 9 0.06 24.27 0.84
CA ASN A 9 -0.91 24.03 -0.23
C ASN A 9 -0.15 23.75 -1.51
N TRP A 10 -0.55 22.70 -2.22
CA TRP A 10 -0.04 22.38 -3.54
C TRP A 10 -1.19 22.30 -4.52
N GLU A 11 -0.92 22.70 -5.75
CA GLU A 11 -1.77 22.46 -6.89
C GLU A 11 -1.09 21.40 -7.76
N THR A 12 -1.86 20.40 -8.19
CA THR A 12 -1.34 19.32 -9.02
C THR A 12 -2.36 18.90 -10.05
N GLU A 13 -1.90 18.30 -11.14
CA GLU A 13 -2.78 17.77 -12.17
C GLU A 13 -3.55 16.55 -11.64
N ASP A 14 -4.85 16.47 -11.91
CA ASP A 14 -5.58 15.21 -11.80
C ASP A 14 -5.28 14.30 -13.00
N ASN A 15 -4.05 13.78 -13.04
CA ASN A 15 -3.58 12.89 -14.09
C ASN A 15 -3.08 11.54 -13.56
N ALA A 16 -3.42 11.23 -12.31
CA ALA A 16 -3.03 9.99 -11.66
C ALA A 16 -3.58 8.81 -12.48
N PRO A 17 -2.71 7.88 -12.90
CA PRO A 17 -3.10 6.80 -13.77
C PRO A 17 -4.07 5.82 -13.09
N LYS A 18 -5.13 5.41 -13.77
CA LYS A 18 -6.02 4.36 -13.27
C LYS A 18 -5.36 2.98 -13.45
N ILE A 19 -5.29 2.20 -12.37
CA ILE A 19 -4.90 0.79 -12.45
C ILE A 19 -6.09 0.02 -13.07
N ASN A 20 -5.98 -0.33 -14.35
CA ASN A 20 -7.00 -1.11 -15.04
C ASN A 20 -6.71 -2.61 -14.92
N THR A 21 -7.51 -3.32 -14.13
CA THR A 21 -7.37 -4.76 -13.90
C THR A 21 -8.23 -5.61 -14.84
N THR A 22 -8.93 -5.02 -15.81
CA THR A 22 -9.86 -5.73 -16.70
C THR A 22 -9.14 -6.80 -17.52
N ALA A 23 -7.94 -6.50 -18.02
CA ALA A 23 -7.13 -7.45 -18.79
C ALA A 23 -6.58 -8.61 -17.94
N LEU A 24 -6.53 -8.46 -16.61
CA LEU A 24 -6.07 -9.49 -15.67
C LEU A 24 -7.17 -10.46 -15.23
N LYS A 25 -8.44 -10.11 -15.45
CA LYS A 25 -9.55 -11.05 -15.26
C LYS A 25 -9.57 -11.99 -16.46
N GLY A 26 -9.07 -13.21 -16.29
CA GLY A 26 -9.15 -14.25 -17.32
C GLY A 26 -10.58 -14.50 -17.79
N PRO A 27 -10.80 -15.24 -18.90
CA PRO A 27 -12.13 -15.48 -19.44
C PRO A 27 -13.01 -16.15 -18.37
N THR A 28 -14.06 -15.47 -17.95
CA THR A 28 -15.10 -16.04 -17.10
C THR A 28 -15.74 -17.20 -17.84
N SER A 29 -15.69 -18.41 -17.25
CA SER A 29 -16.40 -19.59 -17.75
C SER A 29 -17.91 -19.38 -17.65
N GLY A 30 -18.47 -18.65 -18.61
CA GLY A 30 -19.90 -18.52 -18.84
C GLY A 30 -20.28 -19.38 -20.04
N ASN A 31 -21.11 -20.40 -19.81
CA ASN A 31 -21.75 -21.17 -20.86
C ASN A 31 -22.56 -20.24 -21.78
N ALA A 32 -22.08 -20.03 -23.01
CA ALA A 32 -22.87 -19.54 -24.12
C ALA A 32 -22.51 -20.37 -25.36
N SER A 33 -23.42 -21.27 -25.72
CA SER A 33 -23.38 -22.09 -26.92
C SER A 33 -23.59 -21.24 -28.17
N SER A 34 -22.66 -21.29 -29.12
CA SER A 34 -22.89 -21.03 -30.54
C SER A 34 -21.81 -21.73 -31.36
N ALA A 35 -22.25 -22.55 -32.31
CA ALA A 35 -21.43 -23.47 -33.08
C ALA A 35 -20.77 -22.80 -34.30
N SER A 36 -19.50 -23.11 -34.57
CA SER A 36 -19.03 -23.48 -35.92
C SER A 36 -17.57 -23.98 -35.92
N SER A 37 -17.42 -25.25 -36.27
CA SER A 37 -16.52 -25.79 -37.31
C SER A 37 -14.99 -25.59 -37.26
N ILE A 38 -14.31 -26.73 -37.02
CA ILE A 38 -13.09 -27.23 -37.70
C ILE A 38 -11.75 -26.55 -37.34
N ARG A 39 -10.90 -27.22 -36.55
CA ARG A 39 -9.80 -28.12 -37.01
C ARG A 39 -8.95 -28.56 -35.81
N SER A 40 -8.72 -29.86 -35.71
CA SER A 40 -7.79 -30.47 -34.75
C SER A 40 -6.35 -30.11 -35.06
N VAL A 41 -5.66 -29.44 -34.14
CA VAL A 41 -4.19 -29.38 -34.09
C VAL A 41 -3.77 -29.80 -32.68
N LYS A 42 -2.80 -30.71 -32.63
CA LYS A 42 -2.31 -31.40 -31.43
C LYS A 42 -1.96 -30.44 -30.29
N ALA A 43 -2.30 -30.86 -29.08
CA ALA A 43 -1.99 -30.18 -27.83
C ALA A 43 -0.49 -30.26 -27.52
N ASP A 44 0.18 -29.10 -27.54
CA ASP A 44 1.40 -28.89 -26.78
C ASP A 44 1.01 -28.36 -25.39
N LYS A 45 1.41 -29.11 -24.36
CA LYS A 45 1.32 -28.69 -22.97
C LYS A 45 2.33 -27.57 -22.74
N ASN A 46 1.89 -26.32 -22.87
CA ASN A 46 2.54 -25.24 -22.16
C ASN A 46 1.47 -24.25 -21.70
N ALA A 47 1.00 -24.43 -20.47
CA ALA A 47 0.13 -23.47 -19.81
C ALA A 47 0.93 -22.18 -19.58
N SER A 48 0.88 -21.28 -20.57
CA SER A 48 1.32 -19.90 -20.40
C SER A 48 0.36 -19.24 -19.42
N THR A 49 0.72 -19.24 -18.14
CA THR A 49 0.15 -18.34 -17.15
C THR A 49 0.31 -16.92 -17.69
N ASN A 50 -0.81 -16.27 -18.04
CA ASN A 50 -0.86 -14.88 -18.48
C ASN A 50 -0.40 -13.96 -17.33
N SER A 51 0.91 -13.83 -17.13
CA SER A 51 1.48 -12.83 -16.23
C SER A 51 1.54 -11.49 -16.97
N LEU A 52 0.41 -10.78 -17.00
CA LEU A 52 0.36 -9.42 -17.55
C LEU A 52 0.95 -8.46 -16.50
N SER A 53 2.20 -8.03 -16.69
CA SER A 53 2.85 -7.03 -15.84
C SER A 53 2.28 -5.64 -16.16
N LEU A 54 1.46 -5.08 -15.27
CA LEU A 54 1.12 -3.66 -15.30
C LEU A 54 2.32 -2.86 -14.76
N THR A 55 3.01 -2.12 -15.62
CA THR A 55 3.95 -1.08 -15.17
C THR A 55 3.17 0.09 -14.57
N VAL A 56 3.79 0.87 -13.66
CA VAL A 56 3.22 2.14 -13.17
C VAL A 56 2.68 2.91 -14.37
N PRO A 57 1.36 3.11 -14.49
CA PRO A 57 0.85 3.67 -15.73
C PRO A 57 1.34 5.13 -15.82
N LYS A 58 1.69 5.59 -17.01
CA LYS A 58 2.21 6.94 -17.18
C LYS A 58 1.10 7.93 -16.81
N HIS A 59 1.45 8.99 -16.06
CA HIS A 59 0.52 10.10 -15.82
C HIS A 59 -0.07 10.56 -17.17
N SER A 60 -1.39 10.76 -17.22
CA SER A 60 -2.00 11.31 -18.42
C SER A 60 -1.51 12.74 -18.66
N LEU A 61 -1.36 13.17 -19.90
CA LEU A 61 -0.99 14.56 -20.21
C LEU A 61 -2.14 15.54 -20.00
N ALA A 62 -3.32 15.05 -19.61
CA ALA A 62 -4.54 15.83 -19.50
C ALA A 62 -5.23 15.56 -18.16
N THR A 63 -5.69 16.64 -17.52
CA THR A 63 -6.64 16.64 -16.41
C THR A 63 -8.06 16.54 -16.98
N PRO A 64 -8.95 15.69 -16.43
CA PRO A 64 -10.30 15.48 -16.96
C PRO A 64 -11.10 16.77 -17.18
N ASP A 65 -10.94 17.76 -16.28
CA ASP A 65 -11.64 19.04 -16.30
C ASP A 65 -10.73 20.24 -16.67
N GLY A 66 -9.48 20.00 -17.06
CA GLY A 66 -8.51 21.06 -17.36
C GLY A 66 -8.01 21.86 -16.15
N ARG A 67 -8.54 21.60 -14.95
CA ARG A 67 -8.20 22.34 -13.72
C ARG A 67 -7.29 21.51 -12.82
N PRO A 68 -6.27 22.14 -12.19
CA PRO A 68 -5.49 21.47 -11.16
C PRO A 68 -6.38 21.20 -9.94
N VAL A 69 -6.05 20.15 -9.20
CA VAL A 69 -6.64 19.86 -7.88
C VAL A 69 -5.76 20.44 -6.80
N ARG A 70 -6.39 20.97 -5.76
CA ARG A 70 -5.69 21.49 -4.59
C ARG A 70 -5.54 20.42 -3.52
N ILE A 71 -4.34 20.29 -2.97
CA ILE A 71 -4.01 19.47 -1.81
C ILE A 71 -3.50 20.39 -0.71
N SER A 72 -4.14 20.33 0.46
CA SER A 72 -3.71 21.05 1.66
C SER A 72 -3.14 20.06 2.66
N TYR A 73 -1.95 20.32 3.19
CA TYR A 73 -1.38 19.63 4.35
C TYR A 73 -1.31 20.59 5.53
N LEU A 74 -1.78 20.13 6.67
CA LEU A 74 -1.69 20.81 7.95
C LEU A 74 -0.91 19.91 8.90
N THR A 75 -0.01 20.49 9.68
CA THR A 75 0.63 19.77 10.78
C THR A 75 0.82 20.69 11.98
N GLU A 76 0.69 20.13 13.17
CA GLU A 76 0.91 20.83 14.43
C GLU A 76 1.62 19.91 15.40
N GLN A 77 2.65 20.41 16.07
CA GLN A 77 3.24 19.71 17.20
C GLN A 77 2.34 19.89 18.42
N THR A 78 1.62 18.83 18.78
CA THR A 78 0.61 18.85 19.84
C THR A 78 1.19 18.49 21.21
N SER A 79 2.40 17.91 21.25
CA SER A 79 3.12 17.63 22.49
C SER A 79 4.63 17.68 22.29
N HIS A 80 5.33 18.13 23.33
CA HIS A 80 6.79 18.17 23.40
C HIS A 80 7.40 16.99 24.18
N HIS A 81 6.70 16.50 25.22
CA HIS A 81 7.17 15.43 26.10
C HIS A 81 6.04 14.42 26.37
N PRO A 82 5.94 13.32 25.59
CA PRO A 82 6.79 12.98 24.46
C PRO A 82 6.51 13.85 23.22
N PRO A 83 7.45 13.97 22.25
CA PRO A 83 7.21 14.66 20.99
C PRO A 83 6.09 13.96 20.19
N VAL A 84 5.03 14.69 19.86
CA VAL A 84 3.92 14.21 19.02
C VAL A 84 3.50 15.32 18.07
N SER A 85 3.32 14.98 16.80
CA SER A 85 2.72 15.87 15.82
C SER A 85 1.41 15.28 15.30
N ALA A 86 0.37 16.10 15.19
CA ALA A 86 -0.82 15.75 14.42
C ALA A 86 -0.64 16.23 12.98
N TYR A 87 -1.25 15.52 12.03
CA TYR A 87 -1.32 15.98 10.64
C TYR A 87 -2.67 15.69 9.99
N ALA A 88 -2.99 16.48 8.98
CA ALA A 88 -4.12 16.28 8.08
C ALA A 88 -3.73 16.63 6.64
N VAL A 89 -4.19 15.83 5.69
CA VAL A 89 -4.13 16.07 4.24
C VAL A 89 -5.57 16.16 3.74
N ILE A 90 -5.89 17.17 2.93
CA ILE A 90 -7.25 17.39 2.43
C ILE A 90 -7.18 17.71 0.94
N CYS A 91 -7.97 17.01 0.14
CA CYS A 91 -8.19 17.26 -1.28
C CYS A 91 -9.70 17.22 -1.58
N PRO A 92 -10.42 18.34 -1.41
CA PRO A 92 -11.88 18.39 -1.53
C PRO A 92 -12.36 18.01 -2.93
N ASP A 93 -11.64 18.44 -3.97
CA ASP A 93 -11.95 18.12 -5.38
C ASP A 93 -12.00 16.62 -5.63
N ARG A 94 -11.32 15.82 -4.81
CA ARG A 94 -11.28 14.36 -4.90
C ARG A 94 -12.11 13.66 -3.82
N GLY A 95 -12.70 14.41 -2.89
CA GLY A 95 -13.36 13.86 -1.70
C GLY A 95 -12.40 12.95 -0.92
N LEU A 96 -11.13 13.35 -0.84
CA LEU A 96 -10.04 12.60 -0.21
C LEU A 96 -9.51 13.39 0.97
N SER A 97 -9.40 12.73 2.12
CA SER A 97 -8.64 13.26 3.25
C SER A 97 -7.80 12.17 3.89
N ALA A 98 -6.66 12.55 4.48
CA ALA A 98 -5.87 11.67 5.33
C ALA A 98 -5.54 12.37 6.64
N ARG A 99 -5.37 11.62 7.72
CA ARG A 99 -5.05 12.16 9.05
C ARG A 99 -4.33 11.14 9.91
N GLY A 100 -3.59 11.61 10.89
CA GLY A 100 -2.94 10.75 11.88
C GLY A 100 -2.07 11.54 12.84
N PHE A 101 -1.31 10.79 13.62
CA PHE A 101 -0.31 11.32 14.54
C PHE A 101 1.06 10.73 14.23
N ASP A 102 2.05 11.59 14.11
CA ASP A 102 3.45 11.22 14.04
C ASP A 102 4.04 11.24 15.45
N GLN A 103 4.11 10.04 16.03
CA GLN A 103 4.93 9.77 17.20
C GLN A 103 5.85 8.60 16.87
N ILE A 104 7.13 8.75 17.23
CA ILE A 104 8.16 7.74 17.00
C ILE A 104 8.68 7.26 18.35
N SER A 105 8.87 5.94 18.47
CA SER A 105 9.64 5.30 19.52
C SER A 105 10.96 4.80 18.95
N ALA A 106 12.08 5.34 19.42
CA ALA A 106 13.42 4.92 19.00
C ALA A 106 14.07 4.05 20.08
N LYS A 107 14.62 2.91 19.70
CA LYS A 107 15.34 1.97 20.58
C LYS A 107 16.74 1.75 20.04
N PHE A 108 17.75 2.12 20.83
CA PHE A 108 19.15 1.88 20.49
C PHE A 108 19.51 0.41 20.71
N THR A 109 20.17 -0.20 19.73
CA THR A 109 20.56 -1.63 19.75
C THR A 109 22.08 -1.81 19.60
N GLY A 110 22.86 -0.80 19.99
CA GLY A 110 24.32 -0.80 19.92
C GLY A 110 24.84 -0.18 18.63
N THR A 111 24.74 -0.85 17.49
CA THR A 111 25.24 -0.30 16.21
C THR A 111 24.14 0.25 15.31
N SER A 112 22.88 0.16 15.76
CA SER A 112 21.71 0.63 15.02
C SER A 112 20.64 1.22 15.94
N VAL A 113 19.76 2.03 15.36
CA VAL A 113 18.57 2.56 16.02
C VAL A 113 17.33 1.95 15.36
N ARG A 114 16.54 1.23 16.13
CA ARG A 114 15.25 0.69 15.68
C ARG A 114 14.15 1.71 15.96
N VAL A 115 13.36 2.01 14.94
CA VAL A 115 12.32 3.03 14.90
C VAL A 115 10.98 2.32 14.78
N LEU A 116 10.09 2.61 15.73
CA LEU A 116 8.74 2.08 15.82
C LEU A 116 7.71 3.21 15.89
N PRO A 117 6.45 2.93 15.59
CA PRO A 117 5.34 3.81 15.96
C PRO A 117 5.29 4.00 17.48
N GLY A 118 5.10 5.23 17.93
CA GLY A 118 4.77 5.53 19.32
C GLY A 118 3.34 5.15 19.67
N GLU A 119 3.00 5.22 20.97
CA GLU A 119 1.68 4.86 21.51
C GLU A 119 0.52 5.62 20.86
N HIS A 120 0.72 6.89 20.50
CA HIS A 120 -0.27 7.74 19.85
C HIS A 120 -0.29 7.61 18.33
N ASN A 121 0.68 6.92 17.72
CA ASN A 121 0.70 6.68 16.28
C ASN A 121 -0.13 5.42 15.96
N LEU A 122 -1.42 5.63 15.74
CA LEU A 122 -2.38 4.58 15.37
C LEU A 122 -2.42 4.31 13.86
N GLY A 123 -1.48 4.87 13.10
CA GLY A 123 -1.42 4.79 11.64
C GLY A 123 -2.03 5.99 10.92
N ILE A 124 -2.12 5.86 9.59
CA ILE A 124 -2.70 6.85 8.68
C ILE A 124 -4.15 6.44 8.41
N PHE A 125 -5.10 7.33 8.67
CA PHE A 125 -6.50 7.13 8.29
C PHE A 125 -6.77 7.90 7.01
N ILE A 126 -7.27 7.22 5.97
CA ILE A 126 -7.62 7.81 4.68
C ILE A 126 -9.12 7.65 4.46
N ASP A 127 -9.82 8.76 4.32
CA ASP A 127 -11.25 8.81 4.04
C ASP A 127 -11.46 9.15 2.55
N ILE A 128 -12.32 8.38 1.88
CA ILE A 128 -12.67 8.54 0.46
C ILE A 128 -14.19 8.66 0.34
N GLU A 129 -14.68 9.90 0.33
CA GLU A 129 -16.11 10.24 0.25
C GLU A 129 -16.74 9.70 -1.04
N LYS A 130 -16.07 9.94 -2.17
CA LYS A 130 -16.54 9.56 -3.52
C LYS A 130 -16.58 8.05 -3.77
N ARG A 131 -16.09 7.24 -2.84
CA ARG A 131 -16.21 5.78 -2.87
C ARG A 131 -17.25 5.28 -1.85
N GLY A 132 -18.24 6.11 -1.58
CA GLY A 132 -19.29 5.81 -0.62
C GLY A 132 -18.77 5.90 0.81
N ASN A 133 -17.94 6.88 1.15
CA ASN A 133 -17.40 7.07 2.50
C ASN A 133 -16.64 5.82 3.00
N GLU A 134 -15.67 5.35 2.22
CA GLU A 134 -14.72 4.34 2.69
C GLU A 134 -13.66 4.99 3.59
N THR A 135 -13.33 4.34 4.71
CA THR A 135 -12.18 4.69 5.54
C THR A 135 -11.17 3.55 5.51
N TYR A 136 -9.92 3.88 5.21
CA TYR A 136 -8.78 2.96 5.25
C TYR A 136 -7.85 3.33 6.41
N GLN A 137 -7.41 2.36 7.20
CA GLN A 137 -6.36 2.55 8.22
C GLN A 137 -5.09 1.84 7.77
N LEU A 138 -3.97 2.55 7.72
CA LEU A 138 -2.66 2.04 7.35
C LEU A 138 -1.73 2.07 8.57
N THR A 139 -1.20 0.93 8.99
CA THR A 139 -0.18 0.89 10.05
C THR A 139 1.22 1.06 9.49
N HIS A 140 2.18 1.38 10.35
CA HIS A 140 3.58 1.54 9.97
C HIS A 140 4.39 0.29 10.30
N PRO A 141 5.30 -0.13 9.41
CA PRO A 141 6.28 -1.18 9.71
C PRO A 141 7.38 -0.65 10.64
N ALA A 142 8.21 -1.55 11.15
CA ALA A 142 9.44 -1.15 11.84
C ALA A 142 10.50 -0.69 10.84
N ALA A 143 11.30 0.29 11.23
CA ALA A 143 12.48 0.69 10.47
C ALA A 143 13.74 0.60 11.34
N SER A 144 14.90 0.40 10.72
CA SER A 144 16.19 0.38 11.40
C SER A 144 17.20 1.27 10.69
N LEU A 145 17.87 2.10 11.46
CA LEU A 145 18.97 2.98 11.05
C LEU A 145 20.28 2.32 11.45
N GLY A 146 20.98 1.73 10.48
CA GLY A 146 22.26 1.05 10.67
C GLY A 146 23.46 1.91 10.28
N GLY A 147 24.66 1.35 10.49
CA GLY A 147 25.91 1.91 9.96
C GLY A 147 26.42 3.17 10.67
N ILE A 148 25.83 3.54 11.81
CA ILE A 148 26.16 4.73 12.60
C ILE A 148 27.66 4.77 12.95
N LEU A 149 28.22 3.66 13.46
CA LEU A 149 29.64 3.59 13.84
C LEU A 149 30.59 3.56 12.65
N ARG A 150 30.12 3.13 11.48
CA ARG A 150 30.92 3.05 10.25
C ARG A 150 30.83 4.33 9.41
N GLY A 151 30.04 5.32 9.84
CA GLY A 151 29.81 6.57 9.12
C GLY A 151 29.00 6.43 7.82
N THR A 152 28.59 5.22 7.44
CA THR A 152 27.77 4.95 6.25
C THR A 152 26.38 4.55 6.71
N LEU A 153 25.47 5.53 6.83
CA LEU A 153 24.11 5.28 7.29
C LEU A 153 23.33 4.41 6.30
N SER A 154 22.59 3.44 6.84
CA SER A 154 21.67 2.60 6.06
C SER A 154 20.29 2.57 6.70
N VAL A 155 19.24 2.47 5.87
CA VAL A 155 17.85 2.35 6.33
C VAL A 155 17.30 1.01 5.83
N SER A 156 16.89 0.15 6.76
CA SER A 156 16.08 -1.04 6.47
C SER A 156 14.68 -0.89 7.04
N VAL A 157 13.73 -1.62 6.45
CA VAL A 157 12.34 -1.73 6.90
C VAL A 157 12.05 -3.20 7.10
N SER A 158 11.35 -3.56 8.17
CA SER A 158 11.04 -4.93 8.54
C SER A 158 9.66 -5.05 9.19
N GLU A 159 9.25 -6.29 9.46
CA GLU A 159 7.95 -6.63 10.05
C GLU A 159 6.76 -6.39 9.11
N MET A 160 5.56 -6.32 9.70
CA MET A 160 4.30 -6.23 8.99
C MET A 160 3.73 -4.81 9.05
N ALA A 161 3.11 -4.39 7.95
CA ALA A 161 2.17 -3.28 7.92
C ALA A 161 0.83 -3.76 7.40
N TYR A 162 -0.25 -3.13 7.87
CA TYR A 162 -1.62 -3.52 7.54
C TYR A 162 -2.33 -2.35 6.88
N ILE A 163 -3.23 -2.67 5.95
CA ILE A 163 -4.20 -1.70 5.40
C ILE A 163 -5.58 -2.32 5.57
N THR A 164 -6.46 -1.70 6.35
CA THR A 164 -7.80 -2.25 6.62
C THR A 164 -8.88 -1.29 6.18
N CYS A 165 -9.97 -1.82 5.65
CA CYS A 165 -11.19 -1.06 5.41
C CYS A 165 -12.41 -1.91 5.81
N PRO A 166 -13.05 -1.63 6.96
CA PRO A 166 -14.20 -2.39 7.44
C PRO A 166 -15.36 -2.43 6.44
N LYS A 167 -15.62 -1.32 5.77
CA LYS A 167 -16.72 -1.18 4.81
C LYS A 167 -16.59 -2.11 3.60
N THR A 168 -15.39 -2.20 3.03
CA THR A 168 -15.13 -3.07 1.88
C THR A 168 -14.80 -4.50 2.30
N LYS A 169 -14.60 -4.73 3.61
CA LYS A 169 -14.11 -5.99 4.18
C LYS A 169 -12.79 -6.43 3.53
N LEU A 170 -11.94 -5.48 3.15
CA LEU A 170 -10.61 -5.76 2.60
C LEU A 170 -9.55 -5.44 3.64
N LYS A 171 -8.61 -6.38 3.78
CA LYS A 171 -7.39 -6.22 4.55
C LYS A 171 -6.19 -6.55 3.66
N THR A 172 -5.14 -5.76 3.80
CA THR A 172 -3.83 -5.99 3.20
C THR A 172 -2.86 -6.31 4.31
N ILE A 173 -2.03 -7.33 4.12
CA ILE A 173 -0.84 -7.58 4.92
C ILE A 173 0.37 -7.34 4.02
N LEU A 174 1.29 -6.47 4.45
CA LEU A 174 2.56 -6.20 3.81
C LEU A 174 3.68 -6.67 4.73
N HIS A 175 4.48 -7.64 4.28
CA HIS A 175 5.64 -8.17 4.97
C HIS A 175 6.92 -7.58 4.38
N TYR A 176 7.61 -6.75 5.16
CA TYR A 176 8.90 -6.18 4.78
C TYR A 176 10.01 -7.15 5.17
N ILE A 177 10.76 -7.60 4.17
CA ILE A 177 11.80 -8.62 4.34
C ILE A 177 13.14 -7.91 4.50
N GLU A 178 13.75 -8.10 5.66
CA GLU A 178 15.09 -7.61 5.93
C GLU A 178 16.15 -8.39 5.13
N ALA A 179 17.22 -7.70 4.76
CA ALA A 179 18.34 -8.32 4.06
C ALA A 179 19.00 -9.37 4.96
N GLY A 180 19.20 -10.58 4.43
CA GLY A 180 19.97 -11.61 5.13
C GLY A 180 21.45 -11.22 5.27
N TRP A 181 22.16 -11.88 6.20
CA TRP A 181 23.56 -11.64 6.55
C TRP A 181 24.55 -11.66 5.35
N LEU A 182 24.23 -12.37 4.25
CA LEU A 182 25.10 -12.53 3.08
C LEU A 182 24.73 -11.66 1.87
N GLY A 183 23.71 -10.82 1.95
CA GLY A 183 23.12 -10.17 0.77
C GLY A 183 23.13 -8.64 0.80
N ARG A 184 23.17 -8.02 -0.40
CA ARG A 184 22.78 -6.63 -0.59
C ARG A 184 21.29 -6.48 -0.23
N SER A 185 20.91 -5.37 0.41
CA SER A 185 19.49 -5.09 0.69
C SER A 185 18.70 -5.06 -0.61
N THR A 186 17.68 -5.91 -0.71
CA THR A 186 16.75 -5.96 -1.84
C THR A 186 15.53 -5.09 -1.62
N ASN A 187 15.39 -4.45 -0.45
CA ASN A 187 14.19 -3.69 -0.06
C ASN A 187 12.90 -4.45 -0.43
N ARG A 188 12.84 -5.76 -0.13
CA ARG A 188 11.76 -6.61 -0.65
C ARG A 188 10.53 -6.47 0.25
N VAL A 189 9.36 -6.38 -0.35
CA VAL A 189 8.08 -6.53 0.31
C VAL A 189 7.32 -7.69 -0.35
N GLU A 190 6.57 -8.43 0.45
CA GLU A 190 5.57 -9.40 0.00
C GLU A 190 4.24 -9.02 0.61
N GLY A 191 3.15 -9.14 -0.14
CA GLY A 191 1.85 -8.76 0.37
C GLY A 191 0.69 -9.52 -0.24
N ILE A 192 -0.40 -9.53 0.50
CA ILE A 192 -1.68 -10.07 0.06
C ILE A 192 -2.77 -9.05 0.36
N ILE A 193 -3.78 -9.02 -0.51
CA ILE A 193 -5.07 -8.37 -0.25
C ILE A 193 -6.07 -9.50 -0.14
N PHE A 194 -6.88 -9.50 0.91
CA PHE A 194 -7.86 -10.56 1.18
C PHE A 194 -9.14 -9.99 1.80
N ARG A 195 -10.21 -10.80 1.74
CA ARG A 195 -11.44 -10.50 2.46
C ARG A 195 -11.32 -10.91 3.91
N TYR A 196 -11.69 -10.02 4.84
CA TYR A 196 -11.62 -10.29 6.28
C TYR A 196 -12.93 -9.93 6.98
N ASP A 197 -13.11 -10.45 8.19
CA ASP A 197 -14.21 -10.08 9.08
C ASP A 197 -13.73 -8.99 10.07
N PRO A 198 -14.24 -7.75 9.98
CA PRO A 198 -13.83 -6.67 10.88
C PRO A 198 -14.10 -6.93 12.36
N GLU A 199 -15.13 -7.73 12.68
CA GLU A 199 -15.49 -8.07 14.06
C GLU A 199 -14.62 -9.20 14.64
N ASN A 200 -13.86 -9.88 13.79
CA ASN A 200 -13.00 -11.02 14.15
C ASN A 200 -11.69 -11.00 13.35
N ASP A 201 -10.98 -9.88 13.42
CA ASP A 201 -9.69 -9.73 12.73
C ASP A 201 -8.55 -10.45 13.45
N ASN A 202 -8.47 -11.77 13.23
CA ASN A 202 -7.47 -12.65 13.83
C ASN A 202 -6.30 -13.02 12.90
N LYS A 203 -6.22 -12.41 11.71
CA LYS A 203 -5.22 -12.73 10.68
C LYS A 203 -4.10 -11.71 10.69
N THR A 204 -2.93 -12.08 11.20
CA THR A 204 -1.79 -11.16 11.38
C THR A 204 -0.63 -11.45 10.42
N THR A 205 -0.52 -12.68 9.92
CA THR A 205 0.50 -13.06 8.94
C THR A 205 -0.13 -13.56 7.64
N ILE A 206 0.66 -13.50 6.55
CA ILE A 206 0.25 -14.02 5.23
C ILE A 206 -0.16 -15.50 5.30
N LYS A 207 0.47 -16.27 6.20
CA LYS A 207 0.23 -17.72 6.35
C LYS A 207 -1.10 -18.03 7.03
N ASP A 208 -1.66 -17.08 7.79
CA ASP A 208 -2.92 -17.28 8.51
C ASP A 208 -4.13 -17.19 7.58
N VAL A 209 -3.96 -16.61 6.39
CA VAL A 209 -5.04 -16.30 5.46
C VAL A 209 -5.29 -17.49 4.51
N PRO A 210 -6.50 -18.08 4.52
CA PRO A 210 -6.87 -19.10 3.55
C PRO A 210 -6.72 -18.58 2.11
N GLU A 211 -6.18 -19.41 1.21
CA GLU A 211 -5.99 -19.00 -0.19
C GLU A 211 -7.30 -18.50 -0.83
N ALA A 212 -8.44 -19.11 -0.50
CA ALA A 212 -9.75 -18.74 -1.03
C ALA A 212 -10.17 -17.29 -0.70
N ASP A 213 -9.63 -16.70 0.37
CA ASP A 213 -9.95 -15.34 0.78
C ASP A 213 -9.05 -14.29 0.10
N ILE A 214 -7.94 -14.73 -0.51
CA ILE A 214 -6.95 -13.87 -1.16
C ILE A 214 -7.48 -13.40 -2.52
N VAL A 215 -7.62 -12.08 -2.67
CA VAL A 215 -8.08 -11.44 -3.90
C VAL A 215 -6.91 -10.96 -4.78
N ALA A 216 -5.76 -10.68 -4.19
CA ALA A 216 -4.55 -10.32 -4.91
C ALA A 216 -3.30 -10.62 -4.09
N ARG A 217 -2.19 -10.86 -4.79
CA ARG A 217 -0.85 -10.91 -4.23
C ARG A 217 -0.01 -9.81 -4.84
N LEU A 218 0.89 -9.23 -4.07
CA LEU A 218 1.85 -8.24 -4.55
C LEU A 218 3.23 -8.50 -3.95
N GLY A 219 4.28 -8.06 -4.64
CA GLY A 219 5.62 -8.13 -4.10
C GLY A 219 6.68 -7.58 -5.04
N GLY A 220 7.89 -7.44 -4.49
CA GLY A 220 9.04 -6.92 -5.21
C GLY A 220 9.86 -5.93 -4.36
N PRO A 221 10.90 -5.33 -4.93
CA PRO A 221 11.64 -4.25 -4.27
C PRO A 221 10.77 -2.98 -4.14
N TRP A 222 10.37 -2.60 -2.93
CA TRP A 222 9.48 -1.46 -2.68
C TRP A 222 10.09 -0.10 -3.02
N ARG A 223 11.41 -0.02 -3.20
CA ARG A 223 12.11 1.17 -3.72
C ARG A 223 12.18 1.23 -5.24
N GLU A 224 11.82 0.14 -5.94
CA GLU A 224 11.95 0.03 -7.39
C GLU A 224 10.59 -0.31 -8.01
N LYS A 225 10.29 -1.60 -8.15
CA LYS A 225 9.10 -2.11 -8.83
C LYS A 225 8.37 -3.11 -7.94
N ILE A 226 7.07 -2.90 -7.79
CA ILE A 226 6.13 -3.88 -7.23
C ILE A 226 5.33 -4.49 -8.38
N GLU A 227 5.23 -5.80 -8.38
CA GLU A 227 4.36 -6.56 -9.26
C GLU A 227 3.19 -7.12 -8.45
N PHE A 228 2.06 -7.36 -9.11
CA PHE A 228 0.91 -7.97 -8.47
C PHE A 228 0.19 -8.93 -9.41
N THR A 229 -0.48 -9.92 -8.81
CA THR A 229 -1.35 -10.87 -9.50
C THR A 229 -2.71 -10.90 -8.83
N LEU A 230 -3.75 -11.20 -9.61
CA LEU A 230 -5.11 -11.32 -9.10
C LEU A 230 -5.42 -12.77 -8.77
N GLY A 231 -6.16 -12.96 -7.67
CA GLY A 231 -6.58 -14.26 -7.20
C GLY A 231 -5.59 -14.93 -6.25
N PRO A 232 -5.85 -16.20 -5.92
CA PRO A 232 -5.21 -16.90 -4.80
C PRO A 232 -3.78 -17.34 -5.07
N LYS A 233 -3.41 -17.52 -6.35
CA LYS A 233 -2.13 -18.10 -6.78
C LYS A 233 -1.22 -17.04 -7.40
N PRO A 234 0.10 -17.12 -7.15
CA PRO A 234 1.10 -16.27 -7.80
C PRO A 234 1.04 -16.35 -9.32
#